data_AF-T1DDF9-F1
#
_entry.id   AF-T1DDF9-F1
#
_cell.length_a   1.000
_cell.length_b   1.000
_cell.length_c   1.000
_cell.angle_alpha   90.00
_cell.angle_beta   90.00
_cell.angle_gamma   90.00
#
_symmetry.space_group_name_H-M   'P 1'
#
loop_
_entity.id
_entity.type
_entity.pdbx_description
1 polymer ?
#
loop_
_entity_poly.entity_id
_entity_poly.type
_entity_poly.pdbx_seq_one_letter_code
_entity_poly.pdbx_strand_id
1 'polypeptide(L)'
;MGISKRIGDVTEEVYEKVLLNQIRDGGSVPMHIGIITDGNRRYAIERGISPNQGHVKGKEKLEEVLEWCMEIGTKAVTIYGFSTENFLRNPEEVDFL
;
A
#
# COMPACT_ATOMS: atom_id res chain seq x y z
N MET A 1 17.75 -0.13 20.97
CA MET A 1 17.32 -1.03 19.88
C MET A 1 18.10 -2.33 20.01
N GLY A 2 17.42 -3.48 20.15
CA GLY A 2 18.07 -4.77 20.42
C GLY A 2 18.76 -5.36 19.18
N ILE A 3 19.76 -6.21 19.40
CA ILE A 3 20.57 -6.86 18.34
C ILE A 3 19.68 -7.70 17.40
N SER A 4 18.65 -8.38 17.94
CA SER A 4 17.68 -9.16 17.17
C SER A 4 16.90 -8.31 16.15
N LYS A 5 16.47 -7.11 16.55
CA LYS A 5 15.77 -6.19 15.64
C LYS A 5 16.71 -5.74 14.50
N ARG A 6 17.96 -5.40 14.84
CA ARG A 6 18.95 -4.97 13.85
C ARG A 6 19.33 -6.07 12.86
N ILE A 7 19.37 -7.33 13.30
CA ILE A 7 19.59 -8.48 12.40
C ILE A 7 18.38 -8.68 11.49
N GLY A 8 17.16 -8.59 12.03
CA GLY A 8 15.92 -8.62 11.25
C GLY A 8 15.90 -7.55 10.15
N ASP A 9 16.20 -6.30 10.54
CA ASP A 9 16.27 -5.16 9.62
C ASP A 9 17.28 -5.43 8.47
N VAL A 10 18.47 -5.93 8.78
CA VAL A 10 19.49 -6.26 7.76
C VAL A 10 19.05 -7.41 6.86
N THR A 11 18.40 -8.44 7.40
CA THR A 11 17.91 -9.56 6.58
C THR A 11 16.80 -9.12 5.63
N GLU A 12 15.91 -8.22 6.07
CA GLU A 12 14.86 -7.63 5.24
C GLU A 12 15.47 -6.78 4.11
N GLU A 13 16.42 -5.89 4.42
CA GLU A 13 17.12 -5.06 3.42
C GLU A 13 17.82 -5.90 2.33
N VAL A 14 18.51 -6.97 2.73
CA VAL A 14 19.19 -7.87 1.78
C VAL A 14 18.17 -8.60 0.91
N TYR A 15 17.07 -9.05 1.51
CA TYR A 15 16.02 -9.77 0.79
C TYR A 15 15.31 -8.86 -0.23
N GLU A 16 14.96 -7.63 0.15
CA GLU A 16 14.38 -6.62 -0.75
C GLU A 16 15.30 -6.35 -1.93
N LYS A 17 16.61 -6.19 -1.69
CA LYS A 17 17.59 -5.97 -2.77
C LYS A 17 17.65 -7.14 -3.75
N VAL A 18 17.54 -8.38 -3.26
CA VAL A 18 17.48 -9.57 -4.13
C VAL A 18 16.22 -9.54 -4.99
N LEU A 19 15.05 -9.24 -4.42
CA LEU A 19 13.80 -9.15 -5.16
C LEU A 19 13.82 -8.03 -6.22
N LEU A 20 14.35 -6.86 -5.88
CA LEU A 20 14.48 -5.73 -6.82
C LEU A 20 15.38 -6.10 -8.01
N ASN A 21 16.49 -6.79 -7.77
CA ASN A 21 17.34 -7.27 -8.86
C ASN A 21 16.61 -8.30 -9.73
N GLN A 22 15.85 -9.21 -9.15
CA GLN A 22 15.05 -10.17 -9.92
C GLN A 22 14.01 -9.49 -10.83
N ILE A 23 13.36 -8.44 -10.33
CA ILE A 23 12.40 -7.66 -11.12
C ILE A 23 13.10 -6.93 -12.27
N ARG A 24 14.26 -6.32 -12.00
CA ARG A 24 15.04 -5.57 -13.00
C ARG A 24 15.65 -6.49 -14.07
N ASP A 25 16.26 -7.59 -13.65
CA ASP A 25 16.96 -8.54 -14.52
C ASP A 25 15.98 -9.45 -15.28
N GLY A 26 14.80 -9.71 -14.71
CA GLY A 26 13.73 -10.50 -15.32
C GLY A 26 12.98 -9.81 -16.46
N GLY A 27 13.28 -8.54 -16.76
CA GLY A 27 12.89 -7.84 -17.98
C GLY A 27 11.38 -7.62 -18.20
N SER A 28 10.55 -7.82 -17.19
CA SER A 28 9.08 -7.87 -17.32
C SER A 28 8.36 -6.96 -16.32
N VAL A 29 8.85 -5.73 -16.17
CA VAL A 29 8.16 -4.71 -15.38
C VAL A 29 6.86 -4.31 -16.11
N PRO A 30 5.69 -4.41 -15.45
CA PRO A 30 4.44 -3.98 -16.08
C PRO A 30 4.44 -2.48 -16.33
N MET A 31 4.01 -2.09 -17.53
CA MET A 31 3.86 -0.68 -17.90
C MET A 31 2.71 -0.01 -17.14
N HIS A 32 1.69 -0.78 -16.75
CA HIS A 32 0.50 -0.29 -16.07
C HIS A 32 0.02 -1.29 -15.01
N ILE A 33 -0.25 -0.79 -13.79
CA ILE A 33 -0.80 -1.56 -12.67
C ILE A 33 -2.17 -0.99 -12.26
N GLY A 34 -3.15 -1.87 -12.04
CA GLY A 34 -4.44 -1.53 -11.42
C GLY A 34 -4.49 -1.99 -9.97
N ILE A 35 -4.89 -1.11 -9.05
CA ILE A 35 -4.94 -1.37 -7.60
C ILE A 35 -6.35 -1.08 -7.08
N ILE A 36 -6.92 -2.04 -6.35
CA ILE A 36 -8.14 -1.83 -5.56
C ILE A 36 -7.73 -1.66 -4.10
N THR A 37 -7.86 -0.44 -3.57
CA THR A 37 -7.52 -0.14 -2.17
C THR A 37 -8.67 -0.51 -1.25
N ASP A 38 -8.72 -1.78 -0.87
CA ASP A 38 -9.72 -2.33 0.06
C ASP A 38 -9.09 -2.70 1.42
N GLY A 39 -9.93 -2.82 2.44
CA GLY A 39 -9.53 -3.34 3.75
C GLY A 39 -9.32 -2.29 4.83
N ASN A 40 -9.36 -0.99 4.52
CA ASN A 40 -9.10 0.09 5.49
C ASN A 40 -9.96 -0.02 6.77
N ARG A 41 -11.24 -0.36 6.64
CA ARG A 41 -12.14 -0.55 7.80
C ARG A 41 -11.82 -1.82 8.60
N ARG A 42 -11.50 -2.93 7.92
CA ARG A 42 -11.10 -4.19 8.58
C ARG A 42 -9.80 -4.01 9.34
N TYR A 43 -8.83 -3.34 8.71
CA TYR A 43 -7.58 -2.93 9.35
C TYR A 43 -7.83 -2.03 10.58
N ALA A 44 -8.75 -1.06 10.49
CA ALA A 44 -9.09 -0.21 11.62
C ALA A 44 -9.63 -1.02 12.82
N ILE A 45 -10.55 -1.96 12.56
CA ILE A 45 -11.13 -2.85 13.56
C ILE A 45 -10.04 -3.71 14.22
N GLU A 46 -9.17 -4.34 13.43
CA GLU A 46 -8.08 -5.20 13.94
C GLU A 46 -7.07 -4.43 14.79
N ARG A 47 -6.87 -3.14 14.51
CA ARG A 47 -5.95 -2.27 15.25
C ARG A 47 -6.64 -1.51 16.40
N GLY A 48 -7.95 -1.64 16.57
CA GLY A 48 -8.71 -0.89 17.58
C GLY A 48 -8.71 0.62 17.35
N ILE A 49 -8.60 1.07 16.10
CA ILE A 49 -8.59 2.50 15.72
C ILE A 49 -9.89 2.86 14.99
N SER A 50 -10.15 4.16 14.85
CA SER A 50 -11.35 4.62 14.12
C SER A 50 -11.29 4.28 12.62
N PRO A 51 -12.44 4.11 11.94
CA PRO A 51 -12.50 3.93 10.49
C PRO A 51 -11.73 5.01 9.73
N ASN A 52 -11.90 6.28 10.11
CA ASN A 52 -11.22 7.43 9.52
C ASN A 52 -9.70 7.29 9.60
N GLN A 53 -9.17 6.89 10.77
CA GLN A 53 -7.73 6.59 10.90
C GLN A 53 -7.30 5.41 10.02
N GLY A 54 -8.14 4.39 9.85
CA GLY A 54 -7.90 3.31 8.90
C GLY A 54 -7.75 3.81 7.46
N HIS A 55 -8.59 4.75 7.04
CA HIS A 55 -8.49 5.39 5.72
C HIS A 55 -7.22 6.23 5.57
N VAL A 56 -6.82 6.98 6.60
CA VAL A 56 -5.53 7.71 6.60
C VAL A 56 -4.36 6.73 6.44
N LYS A 57 -4.36 5.61 7.19
CA LYS A 57 -3.33 4.56 7.05
C LYS A 57 -3.34 3.89 5.69
N GLY A 58 -4.52 3.68 5.11
CA GLY A 58 -4.65 3.20 3.74
C GLY A 58 -4.02 4.14 2.72
N LYS A 59 -4.22 5.45 2.88
CA LYS A 59 -3.58 6.47 2.04
C LYS A 59 -2.06 6.47 2.18
N GLU A 60 -1.53 6.48 3.40
CA GLU A 60 -0.08 6.43 3.66
C GLU A 60 0.55 5.19 2.99
N LYS A 61 -0.10 4.03 3.09
CA LYS A 61 0.38 2.80 2.44
C LYS A 61 0.29 2.86 0.92
N LEU A 62 -0.73 3.50 0.37
CA LEU A 62 -0.86 3.71 -1.07
C LEU A 62 0.27 4.60 -1.60
N GLU A 63 0.65 5.66 -0.88
CA GLU A 63 1.79 6.52 -1.25
C GLU A 63 3.09 5.69 -1.35
N GLU A 64 3.38 4.85 -0.36
CA GLU A 64 4.53 3.94 -0.36
C GLU A 64 4.51 2.94 -1.54
N VAL A 65 3.35 2.36 -1.85
CA VAL A 65 3.20 1.46 -3.01
C VAL A 65 3.46 2.18 -4.34
N LEU A 66 3.02 3.44 -4.45
CA LEU A 66 3.28 4.25 -5.65
C LEU A 66 4.77 4.57 -5.81
N GLU A 67 5.48 4.83 -4.70
CA GLU A 67 6.93 5.00 -4.71
C GLU A 67 7.63 3.73 -5.20
N TRP A 68 7.21 2.54 -4.73
CA TRP A 68 7.75 1.26 -5.23
C TRP A 68 7.50 1.06 -6.73
N CYS A 69 6.27 1.34 -7.20
CA CYS A 69 5.93 1.24 -8.62
C CYS A 69 6.83 2.17 -9.48
N MET A 70 7.12 3.37 -8.96
CA MET A 70 8.00 4.32 -9.62
C MET A 70 9.45 3.82 -9.65
N GLU A 71 9.95 3.25 -8.55
CA GLU A 71 11.32 2.73 -8.45
C GLU A 71 11.59 1.58 -9.42
N ILE A 72 10.61 0.68 -9.61
CA ILE A 72 10.74 -0.44 -10.56
C ILE A 72 10.50 0.00 -12.01
N GLY A 73 9.96 1.20 -12.25
CA GLY A 73 9.83 1.80 -13.57
C GLY A 73 8.46 1.63 -14.25
N THR A 74 7.42 1.26 -13.49
CA THR A 74 6.03 1.25 -13.99
C THR A 74 5.61 2.66 -14.43
N LYS A 75 4.93 2.76 -15.58
CA LYS A 75 4.60 4.06 -16.21
C LYS A 75 3.25 4.62 -15.81
N ALA A 76 2.31 3.75 -15.46
CA ALA A 76 0.97 4.14 -15.06
C ALA A 76 0.48 3.29 -13.88
N VAL A 77 -0.26 3.91 -12.97
CA VAL A 77 -0.99 3.22 -11.91
C VAL A 77 -2.42 3.74 -11.90
N THR A 78 -3.39 2.83 -11.95
CA THR A 78 -4.82 3.16 -11.77
C THR A 78 -5.27 2.66 -10.42
N ILE A 79 -5.93 3.52 -9.67
CA ILE A 79 -6.36 3.22 -8.30
C ILE A 79 -7.88 3.29 -8.24
N TYR A 80 -8.50 2.28 -7.65
CA TYR A 80 -9.91 2.32 -7.33
C TYR A 80 -10.10 2.97 -5.95
N GLY A 81 -10.16 4.30 -5.93
CA GLY A 81 -10.22 5.08 -4.70
C GLY A 81 -11.61 5.16 -4.06
N PHE A 82 -12.67 5.18 -4.86
CA PHE A 82 -14.05 5.31 -4.37
C PHE A 82 -15.05 4.77 -5.41
N SER A 83 -16.09 4.05 -4.96
CA SER A 83 -17.14 3.49 -5.83
C SER A 83 -18.48 4.22 -5.70
N THR A 84 -19.36 4.07 -6.69
CA THR A 84 -20.74 4.58 -6.64
C THR A 84 -21.53 3.99 -5.47
N GLU A 85 -21.23 2.75 -5.07
CA GLU A 85 -21.85 2.09 -3.92
C GLU A 85 -21.35 2.64 -2.58
N ASN A 86 -20.21 3.35 -2.57
CA ASN A 86 -19.69 3.97 -1.35
C ASN A 86 -20.53 5.17 -0.90
N PHE A 87 -21.30 5.79 -1.80
CA PHE A 87 -22.30 6.79 -1.43
C PHE A 87 -23.44 6.24 -0.54
N LEU A 88 -23.61 4.91 -0.46
CA LEU A 88 -24.60 4.28 0.42
C LEU A 88 -24.10 4.09 1.86
N ARG A 89 -22.88 4.54 2.17
CA ARG A 89 -22.29 4.46 3.52
C ARG A 89 -22.83 5.57 4.41
N ASN A 90 -22.44 5.54 5.68
CA ASN A 90 -22.80 6.60 6.63
C ASN A 90 -22.37 7.97 6.07
N PRO A 91 -23.25 8.98 6.04
CA PRO A 91 -22.92 10.33 5.55
C PRO A 91 -21.65 10.92 6.17
N GLU A 92 -21.41 10.70 7.47
CA GLU A 92 -20.19 11.18 8.14
C GLU A 92 -18.91 10.50 7.62
N GLU A 93 -19.01 9.24 7.16
CA GLU A 93 -17.91 8.54 6.50
C GLU A 93 -17.70 9.09 5.09
N VAL A 94 -18.78 9.32 4.34
CA VAL A 94 -18.70 9.86 2.98
C VAL A 94 -18.11 11.26 2.95
N ASP A 95 -18.49 12.13 3.89
CA ASP A 95 -17.94 13.49 4.00
C ASP A 95 -16.44 13.51 4.36
N PHE A 96 -15.94 12.43 4.97
CA PHE A 96 -14.54 12.30 5.37
C PHE A 96 -13.64 11.75 4.25
N LEU A 97 -14.18 10.89 3.37
CA LEU A 97 -13.44 10.20 2.30
C LEU A 97 -13.14 11.10 1.10
#